data_AF-A0A645DA77-F1
#
_entry.id   AF-A0A645DA77-F1
#
_cell.length_a   1.000
_cell.length_b   1.000
_cell.length_c   1.000
_cell.angle_alpha   90.00
_cell.angle_beta   90.00
_cell.angle_gamma   90.00
#
_symmetry.space_group_name_H-M   'P 1'
#
loop_
_entity.id
_entity.type
_entity.pdbx_description
1 polymer ?
#
loop_
_entity_poly.entity_id
_entity_poly.type
_entity_poly.pdbx_seq_one_letter_code
_entity_poly.pdbx_strand_id
1 'polypeptide(L)'
;MFGRSEERRHERALVDSYESMIRNLLANLRADQHAIAVQIAQAALKVRGFGPVKEANRRAYETEIARLLQALAEPAAKREAVSA
;
A
#
# COMPACT_ATOMS: atom_id res chain seq x y z
N MET A 1 -25.53 -2.16 -18.23
CA MET A 1 -24.60 -1.51 -17.29
C MET A 1 -23.90 -2.58 -16.46
N PHE A 2 -22.80 -3.13 -16.96
CA PHE A 2 -21.97 -4.10 -16.23
C PHE A 2 -20.58 -3.49 -16.06
N GLY A 3 -19.99 -3.58 -14.87
CA GLY A 3 -18.74 -2.90 -14.49
C GLY A 3 -18.87 -2.09 -13.19
N ARG A 4 -20.02 -1.45 -12.97
CA ARG A 4 -20.25 -0.61 -11.77
C ARG A 4 -20.26 -1.41 -10.46
N SER A 5 -20.64 -2.70 -10.47
CA SER A 5 -20.78 -3.50 -9.24
C SER A 5 -19.46 -4.10 -8.75
N GLU A 6 -18.68 -4.72 -9.65
CA GLU A 6 -17.36 -5.30 -9.33
C GLU A 6 -16.34 -4.20 -9.01
N GLU A 7 -16.27 -3.14 -9.83
CA GLU A 7 -15.37 -1.99 -9.60
C GLU A 7 -15.66 -1.33 -8.24
N ARG A 8 -16.93 -1.12 -7.89
CA ARG A 8 -17.33 -0.56 -6.58
C ARG A 8 -17.05 -1.51 -5.42
N ARG A 9 -17.11 -2.83 -5.61
CA ARG A 9 -16.75 -3.80 -4.56
C ARG A 9 -15.26 -3.72 -4.27
N HIS A 10 -14.42 -3.69 -5.30
CA HIS A 10 -12.98 -3.54 -5.15
C HIS A 10 -12.59 -2.20 -4.55
N GLU A 11 -13.25 -1.11 -4.93
CA GLU A 11 -13.02 0.21 -4.32
C GLU A 11 -13.28 0.21 -2.81
N ARG A 12 -14.40 -0.35 -2.37
CA ARG A 12 -14.71 -0.44 -0.93
C ARG A 12 -13.71 -1.31 -0.19
N ALA A 13 -13.38 -2.48 -0.75
CA ALA A 13 -12.37 -3.36 -0.16
C ALA A 13 -11.00 -2.69 -0.05
N LEU A 14 -10.64 -1.82 -1.02
CA LEU A 14 -9.40 -1.05 -0.99
C LEU A 14 -9.37 -0.04 0.15
N VAL A 15 -10.49 0.64 0.43
CA VAL A 15 -10.61 1.57 1.56
C VAL A 15 -10.44 0.83 2.88
N ASP A 16 -11.19 -0.26 3.08
CA ASP A 16 -11.13 -1.05 4.32
C ASP A 16 -9.72 -1.61 4.57
N SER A 17 -9.08 -2.13 3.50
CA SER A 17 -7.71 -2.62 3.53
C SER A 17 -6.71 -1.53 3.89
N TYR A 18 -6.84 -0.35 3.28
CA TYR A 18 -5.98 0.79 3.57
C TYR A 18 -6.09 1.22 5.04
N GLU A 19 -7.31 1.39 5.56
CA GLU A 19 -7.48 1.78 6.95
C GLU A 19 -6.91 0.76 7.94
N SER A 20 -7.14 -0.53 7.67
CA SER A 20 -6.58 -1.62 8.47
C SER A 20 -5.05 -1.58 8.46
N MET A 21 -4.45 -1.40 7.29
CA MET A 21 -3.01 -1.26 7.13
C MET A 21 -2.45 -0.07 7.91
N ILE A 22 -3.07 1.11 7.84
CA ILE A 22 -2.64 2.29 8.59
C ILE A 22 -2.74 2.06 10.10
N ARG A 23 -3.84 1.46 10.59
CA ARG A 23 -3.99 1.11 12.01
C ARG A 23 -2.87 0.18 12.48
N ASN A 24 -2.55 -0.85 11.69
CA ASN A 24 -1.48 -1.80 12.01
C ASN A 24 -0.08 -1.17 11.99
N LEU A 25 0.18 -0.27 11.03
CA LEU A 25 1.43 0.48 10.96
C LEU A 25 1.62 1.35 12.20
N LEU A 26 0.60 2.12 12.59
CA LEU A 26 0.65 3.01 13.74
C LEU A 26 0.84 2.26 15.06
N ALA A 27 0.20 1.10 15.22
CA ALA A 27 0.32 0.28 16.43
C ALA A 27 1.74 -0.25 16.67
N ASN A 28 2.56 -0.38 15.62
CA ASN A 28 3.90 -0.97 15.69
C ASN A 28 5.00 0.01 15.24
N LEU A 29 4.68 1.31 15.09
CA LEU A 29 5.58 2.27 14.50
C LEU A 29 6.80 2.55 15.39
N ARG A 30 7.98 2.43 14.80
CA ARG A 30 9.25 2.81 15.42
C ARG A 30 9.93 3.91 14.61
N ALA A 31 10.83 4.66 15.24
CA ALA A 31 11.58 5.74 14.60
C ALA A 31 12.37 5.25 13.36
N ASP A 32 12.97 4.06 13.44
CA ASP A 32 13.72 3.42 12.34
C ASP A 32 12.81 2.91 11.19
N GLN A 33 11.49 2.91 11.39
CA GLN A 33 10.50 2.45 10.42
C GLN A 33 9.65 3.59 9.85
N HIS A 34 9.81 4.82 10.35
CA HIS A 34 8.97 5.95 9.97
C HIS A 34 8.98 6.22 8.45
N ALA A 35 10.17 6.24 7.84
CA ALA A 35 10.30 6.53 6.42
C ALA A 35 9.57 5.51 5.53
N ILE A 36 9.68 4.21 5.84
CA ILE A 36 9.02 3.15 5.07
C ILE A 36 7.51 3.08 5.37
N ALA A 37 7.09 3.37 6.59
CA ALA A 37 5.68 3.48 6.94
C ALA A 37 4.98 4.62 6.16
N VAL A 38 5.64 5.76 5.99
CA VAL A 38 5.14 6.86 5.15
C VAL A 38 5.05 6.44 3.69
N GLN A 39 6.05 5.72 3.16
CA GLN A 39 5.99 5.21 1.77
C GLN A 39 4.80 4.27 1.56
N ILE A 40 4.54 3.36 2.51
CA ILE A 40 3.38 2.46 2.48
C ILE A 40 2.09 3.27 2.46
N ALA A 41 1.95 4.27 3.34
CA ALA A 41 0.77 5.13 3.38
C ALA A 41 0.56 5.93 2.08
N GLN A 42 1.64 6.44 1.48
CA GLN A 42 1.60 7.22 0.24
C GLN A 42 1.28 6.38 -1.00
N ALA A 43 1.59 5.07 -0.99
CA ALA A 43 1.33 4.20 -2.13
C ALA A 43 -0.14 4.20 -2.56
N ALA A 44 -1.08 4.37 -1.62
CA ALA A 44 -2.52 4.44 -1.91
C ALA A 44 -2.89 5.59 -2.85
N LEU A 45 -2.15 6.71 -2.82
CA LEU A 45 -2.36 7.87 -3.70
C LEU A 45 -2.07 7.55 -5.19
N LYS A 46 -1.41 6.42 -5.47
CA LYS A 46 -1.16 5.95 -6.84
C LYS A 46 -2.40 5.29 -7.46
N VAL A 47 -3.38 4.84 -6.67
CA VAL A 47 -4.62 4.23 -7.18
C VAL A 47 -5.61 5.33 -7.60
N ARG A 48 -5.41 5.89 -8.80
CA ARG A 48 -6.22 6.96 -9.37
C ARG A 48 -6.65 6.65 -10.82
N GLY A 49 -7.57 7.44 -11.37
CA GLY A 49 -8.09 7.28 -12.73
C GLY A 49 -9.42 6.51 -12.78
N PHE A 50 -9.80 6.04 -13.96
CA PHE A 50 -11.09 5.38 -14.22
C PHE A 50 -10.92 4.08 -15.01
N GLY A 51 -11.81 3.11 -14.77
CA GLY A 51 -11.90 1.88 -15.56
C GLY A 51 -10.57 1.13 -15.66
N PRO A 52 -10.09 0.80 -16.88
CA PRO A 52 -8.86 0.02 -17.07
C PRO A 52 -7.60 0.67 -16.46
N VAL A 53 -7.51 2.00 -16.47
CA VAL A 53 -6.37 2.73 -15.89
C VAL A 53 -6.36 2.57 -14.37
N LYS A 54 -7.54 2.67 -13.74
CA LYS A 54 -7.67 2.48 -12.29
C LYS A 54 -7.32 1.05 -11.89
N GLU A 55 -7.75 0.07 -12.68
CA GLU A 55 -7.44 -1.34 -12.46
C GLU A 55 -5.93 -1.64 -12.61
N ALA A 56 -5.26 -1.06 -13.61
CA ALA A 56 -3.81 -1.17 -13.76
C ALA A 56 -3.07 -0.54 -12.56
N ASN A 57 -3.49 0.65 -12.13
CA ASN A 57 -2.92 1.31 -10.96
C ASN A 57 -3.17 0.53 -9.65
N ARG A 58 -4.34 -0.10 -9.50
CA ARG A 58 -4.65 -0.99 -8.36
C ARG A 58 -3.68 -2.17 -8.30
N ARG A 59 -3.42 -2.83 -9.43
CA ARG A 59 -2.47 -3.96 -9.51
C ARG A 59 -1.05 -3.51 -9.17
N ALA A 60 -0.60 -2.38 -9.73
CA ALA A 60 0.71 -1.81 -9.41
C ALA A 60 0.84 -1.46 -7.91
N TYR A 61 -0.23 -0.93 -7.32
CA TYR A 61 -0.30 -0.67 -5.88
C TYR A 61 -0.16 -1.96 -5.06
N GLU A 62 -0.86 -3.04 -5.43
CA GLU A 62 -0.76 -4.32 -4.71
C GLU A 62 0.67 -4.89 -4.73
N THR A 63 1.33 -4.84 -5.89
CA THR A 63 2.74 -5.24 -6.01
C THR A 63 3.66 -4.38 -5.13
N GLU A 64 3.47 -3.06 -5.15
CA GLU A 64 4.32 -2.14 -4.39
C GLU A 64 4.11 -2.29 -2.88
N ILE A 65 2.86 -2.46 -2.42
CA ILE A 65 2.57 -2.70 -1.01
C ILE A 65 3.19 -4.00 -0.53
N ALA A 66 3.08 -5.09 -1.30
CA ALA A 66 3.72 -6.35 -0.93
C ALA A 66 5.24 -6.19 -0.76
N ARG A 67 5.89 -5.49 -1.69
CA ARG A 67 7.33 -5.19 -1.63
C ARG A 67 7.69 -4.35 -0.40
N LEU A 68 6.93 -3.29 -0.12
CA LEU A 68 7.19 -2.40 1.00
C LEU A 68 6.94 -3.07 2.36
N LEU A 69 5.91 -3.90 2.49
CA LEU A 69 5.65 -4.66 3.71
C LEU A 69 6.74 -5.71 3.96
N GLN A 70 7.23 -6.37 2.92
CA GLN A 70 8.37 -7.27 3.03
C GLN A 70 9.62 -6.52 3.53
N ALA A 71 9.92 -5.37 2.94
CA ALA A 71 11.04 -4.54 3.37
C ALA A 71 10.86 -4.05 4.82
N LEU A 72 9.64 -3.68 5.24
CA LEU A 72 9.34 -3.26 6.62
C LEU A 72 9.62 -4.38 7.65
N ALA A 73 9.38 -5.64 7.26
CA ALA A 73 9.64 -6.81 8.09
C ALA A 73 11.14 -7.12 8.24
N GLU A 74 12.01 -6.59 7.38
CA GLU A 74 13.44 -6.79 7.51
C GLU A 74 14.04 -6.03 8.71
N PRO A 75 15.09 -6.56 9.35
CA PRO A 75 15.83 -5.84 10.37
C PRO A 75 16.39 -4.51 9.84
N ALA A 76 16.45 -3.48 10.69
CA ALA A 76 16.92 -2.14 10.31
C ALA A 76 18.30 -2.18 9.59
N ALA A 77 19.22 -3.02 10.10
CA ALA A 77 20.55 -3.19 9.53
C ALA A 77 20.56 -3.69 8.06
N LYS A 78 19.55 -4.48 7.64
CA LYS A 78 19.43 -4.91 6.23
C LYS A 78 18.75 -3.86 5.36
N ARG A 79 17.79 -3.11 5.91
CA ARG A 79 17.10 -2.03 5.18
C ARG A 79 18.04 -0.89 4.79
N GLU A 80 18.94 -0.49 5.69
CA GLU A 80 19.92 0.58 5.45
C GLU A 80 20.93 0.22 4.35
N ALA A 81 21.34 -1.05 4.28
CA ALA A 81 22.27 -1.55 3.27
C ALA A 81 21.68 -1.60 1.83
N VAL A 82 20.35 -1.55 1.68
CA VAL A 82 19.67 -1.50 0.38
C VAL A 82 19.43 -0.05 -0.08
N SER A 83 19.54 0.92 0.84
CA SER A 83 19.39 2.35 0.55
C SER A 83 20.71 3.10 0.34
N ALA A 84 21.85 2.41 0.48
CA ALA A 84 23.21 2.93 0.27
C ALA A 84 23.77 2.43 -1.07
#